data_AF-A0A353EFZ1-F1
#
_entry.id   AF-A0A353EFZ1-F1
#
_cell.length_a   1.000
_cell.length_b   1.000
_cell.length_c   1.000
_cell.angle_alpha   90.00
_cell.angle_beta   90.00
_cell.angle_gamma   90.00
#
_symmetry.space_group_name_H-M   'P 1'
#
loop_
_entity.id
_entity.type
_entity.pdbx_description
1 polymer ?
#
loop_
_entity_poly.entity_id
_entity_poly.type
_entity_poly.pdbx_seq_one_letter_code
_entity_poly.pdbx_strand_id
1 'polypeptide(L)'
;HGRTGVAAPVASVDTMVEDAKKRWAARGMPGQVGFLMIQNYGDENGYVSLYRAGSDRVALVGQAIHYKLSTGALLYEEPANSAVESIAEFLTGLHLQHFEHWMLRWLYVIGGLMGCACIATGFIFFIQKRAKKHAQVNTSGAAIVDALAVVMVPGMVLASVAMLLANRLLAADLPFKGDFEKYVFCGAWLHSFVHAVWRSKINSTLELNPAWREQCFAAAFIALMAVLANWVTTGDHLIQTLFVEPYYAVAGVDAMLVLTSVVGFLVAQRLRVVGTEKQKLEQGRFVYE
;
A
#
# COMPACT_ATOMS: atom_id res chain seq x y z
N HIS A 1 -10.83 -31.01 15.39
CA HIS A 1 -11.96 -31.74 16.01
C HIS A 1 -12.89 -30.77 16.73
N GLY A 2 -14.17 -31.12 16.89
CA GLY A 2 -15.13 -30.31 17.66
C GLY A 2 -14.90 -30.42 19.17
N ARG A 3 -15.49 -29.48 19.93
CA ARG A 3 -15.51 -29.52 21.40
C ARG A 3 -16.20 -30.78 21.90
N THR A 4 -15.66 -31.35 22.97
CA THR A 4 -16.28 -32.48 23.69
C THR A 4 -17.16 -32.04 24.84
N GLY A 5 -16.97 -30.81 25.33
CA GLY A 5 -17.61 -30.30 26.54
C GLY A 5 -16.96 -30.81 27.83
N VAL A 6 -15.93 -31.66 27.73
CA VAL A 6 -15.19 -32.18 28.87
C VAL A 6 -14.06 -31.22 29.20
N ALA A 7 -14.10 -30.65 30.41
CA ALA A 7 -13.05 -29.76 30.88
C ALA A 7 -11.75 -30.55 31.08
N ALA A 8 -10.65 -30.04 30.51
CA ALA A 8 -9.33 -30.63 30.65
C ALA A 8 -8.31 -29.57 31.11
N PRO A 9 -7.25 -29.99 31.85
CA PRO A 9 -6.17 -29.07 32.22
C PRO A 9 -5.49 -28.55 30.95
N VAL A 10 -4.74 -27.45 31.07
CA VAL A 10 -3.91 -26.90 29.98
C VAL A 10 -2.45 -27.14 30.33
N ALA A 11 -1.75 -27.87 29.47
CA ALA A 11 -0.30 -28.07 29.59
C ALA A 11 0.45 -26.78 29.24
N SER A 12 1.72 -26.68 29.66
CA SER A 12 2.53 -25.48 29.43
C SER A 12 2.76 -25.24 27.94
N VAL A 13 2.18 -24.14 27.42
CA VAL A 13 2.37 -23.71 26.04
C VAL A 13 3.84 -23.34 25.77
N ASP A 14 4.54 -22.80 26.77
CA ASP A 14 5.96 -22.45 26.64
C ASP A 14 6.82 -23.69 26.34
N THR A 15 6.54 -24.82 27.00
CA THR A 15 7.25 -26.08 26.72
C THR A 15 6.98 -26.60 25.31
N MET A 16 5.75 -26.43 24.79
CA MET A 16 5.41 -26.79 23.41
C MET A 16 6.14 -25.87 22.41
N VAL A 17 6.26 -24.59 22.73
CA VAL A 17 7.02 -23.60 21.94
C VAL A 17 8.50 -23.97 21.88
N GLU A 18 9.12 -24.34 23.00
CA GLU A 18 10.51 -24.78 23.02
C GLU A 18 10.73 -26.08 22.23
N ASP A 19 9.82 -27.04 22.35
CA ASP A 19 9.86 -28.28 21.57
C ASP A 19 9.73 -28.02 20.06
N ALA A 20 8.78 -27.17 19.66
CA ALA A 20 8.60 -26.79 18.25
C ALA A 20 9.87 -26.12 17.67
N LYS A 21 10.51 -25.22 18.42
CA LYS A 21 11.79 -24.60 18.01
C LYS A 21 12.88 -25.65 17.79
N LYS A 22 12.99 -26.65 18.68
CA LYS A 22 13.96 -27.75 18.54
C LYS A 22 13.67 -28.59 17.29
N ARG A 23 12.40 -28.91 17.01
CA ARG A 23 11.98 -29.65 15.81
C ARG A 23 12.31 -28.92 14.52
N TRP A 24 12.00 -27.62 14.45
CA TRP A 24 12.36 -26.80 13.30
C TRP A 24 13.88 -26.70 13.11
N ALA A 25 14.65 -26.58 14.19
CA ALA A 25 16.11 -26.61 14.12
C ALA A 25 16.64 -27.95 13.57
N ALA A 26 16.07 -29.09 14.01
CA ALA A 26 16.43 -30.41 13.51
C ALA A 26 16.12 -30.59 12.00
N ARG A 27 15.09 -29.89 11.48
CA ARG A 27 14.77 -29.82 10.05
C ARG A 27 15.64 -28.84 9.25
N GLY A 28 16.65 -28.21 9.87
CA GLY A 28 17.51 -27.22 9.22
C GLY A 28 16.83 -25.86 8.98
N MET A 29 15.74 -25.57 9.70
CA MET A 29 14.97 -24.34 9.61
C MET A 29 14.76 -23.69 10.99
N PRO A 30 15.83 -23.44 11.78
CA PRO A 30 15.71 -22.85 13.12
C PRO A 30 15.01 -21.49 13.04
N GLY A 31 14.07 -21.18 13.94
CA GLY A 31 13.33 -19.91 13.92
C GLY A 31 12.45 -19.71 15.14
N GLN A 32 11.86 -18.52 15.24
CA GLN A 32 10.92 -18.19 16.31
C GLN A 32 9.49 -18.60 15.93
N VAL A 33 8.60 -18.69 16.91
CA VAL A 33 7.15 -18.82 16.66
C VAL A 33 6.64 -17.45 16.25
N GLY A 34 6.04 -17.35 15.07
CA GLY A 34 5.46 -16.11 14.55
C GLY A 34 3.97 -15.99 14.83
N PHE A 35 3.28 -17.12 14.91
CA PHE A 35 1.85 -17.17 15.16
C PHE A 35 1.49 -18.45 15.92
N LEU A 36 0.58 -18.31 16.88
CA LEU A 36 0.08 -19.41 17.70
C LEU A 36 -1.44 -19.33 17.71
N MET A 37 -2.09 -20.45 17.42
CA MET A 37 -3.54 -20.58 17.47
C MET A 37 -3.92 -21.64 18.50
N ILE A 38 -4.79 -21.28 19.44
CA ILE A 38 -5.41 -22.25 20.36
C ILE A 38 -6.86 -22.44 19.93
N GLN A 39 -7.24 -23.70 19.72
CA GLN A 39 -8.64 -24.08 19.53
C GLN A 39 -9.14 -24.88 20.71
N ASN A 40 -10.44 -24.75 20.99
CA ASN A 40 -11.14 -25.44 22.07
C ASN A 40 -10.43 -25.30 23.44
N TYR A 41 -10.06 -24.07 23.81
CA TYR A 41 -9.39 -23.81 25.09
C TYR A 41 -10.17 -24.39 26.29
N GLY A 42 -9.46 -25.10 27.17
CA GLY A 42 -10.02 -25.75 28.36
C GLY A 42 -10.82 -27.03 28.10
N ASP A 43 -10.88 -27.52 26.85
CA ASP A 43 -11.56 -28.75 26.47
C ASP A 43 -10.56 -29.90 26.29
N GLU A 44 -11.00 -31.15 26.47
CA GLU A 44 -10.18 -32.34 26.22
C GLU A 44 -9.66 -32.42 24.76
N ASN A 45 -10.46 -31.95 23.80
CA ASN A 45 -10.09 -31.81 22.38
C ASN A 45 -9.47 -30.44 22.05
N GLY A 46 -8.98 -29.72 23.07
CA GLY A 46 -8.13 -28.55 22.90
C GLY A 46 -6.84 -28.90 22.16
N TYR A 47 -6.43 -28.04 21.24
CA TYR A 47 -5.12 -28.16 20.59
C TYR A 47 -4.50 -26.80 20.31
N VAL A 48 -3.17 -26.79 20.23
CA VAL A 48 -2.34 -25.63 19.91
C VAL A 48 -1.65 -25.89 18.59
N SER A 49 -1.78 -24.96 17.65
CA SER A 49 -1.03 -24.94 16.40
C SER A 49 0.04 -23.85 16.48
N LEU A 50 1.30 -24.24 16.32
CA LEU A 50 2.46 -23.36 16.34
C LEU A 50 2.99 -23.17 14.92
N TYR A 51 3.05 -21.93 14.46
CA TYR A 51 3.57 -21.56 13.15
C TYR A 51 4.90 -20.82 13.30
N ARG A 52 5.89 -21.21 12.49
CA ARG A 52 7.20 -20.54 12.48
C ARG A 52 7.05 -19.14 11.89
N ALA A 53 7.73 -18.16 12.48
CA ALA A 53 7.87 -16.84 11.89
C ALA A 53 8.56 -16.96 10.52
N GLY A 54 8.04 -16.23 9.52
CA GLY A 54 8.66 -16.12 8.20
C GLY A 54 9.57 -14.92 8.05
N SER A 55 9.78 -14.12 9.11
CA SER A 55 10.46 -12.82 9.00
C SER A 55 11.93 -12.91 8.58
N ASP A 56 12.60 -14.02 8.84
CA ASP A 56 14.00 -14.26 8.49
C ASP A 56 14.20 -14.82 7.07
N ARG A 57 13.12 -15.05 6.31
CA ARG A 57 13.17 -15.64 4.95
C ARG A 57 12.15 -14.96 4.04
N VAL A 58 12.28 -15.18 2.73
CA VAL A 58 11.28 -14.67 1.78
C VAL A 58 10.03 -15.54 1.75
N ALA A 59 10.17 -16.86 1.85
CA ALA A 59 9.03 -17.77 1.85
C ALA A 59 8.24 -17.66 3.16
N LEU A 60 6.92 -17.59 3.03
CA LEU A 60 6.01 -17.73 4.16
C LEU A 60 6.16 -19.16 4.70
N VAL A 61 6.58 -19.36 5.95
CA VAL A 61 6.78 -20.72 6.45
C VAL A 61 5.47 -21.26 7.01
N GLY A 62 4.77 -22.09 6.23
CA GLY A 62 3.49 -22.69 6.59
C GLY A 62 3.56 -23.87 7.55
N GLN A 63 4.73 -24.48 7.77
CA GLN A 63 4.89 -25.79 8.44
C GLN A 63 4.57 -25.78 9.95
N ALA A 64 3.29 -25.89 10.27
CA ALA A 64 2.79 -25.86 11.62
C ALA A 64 3.09 -27.16 12.37
N ILE A 65 3.25 -27.02 13.69
CA ILE A 65 3.32 -28.16 14.60
C ILE A 65 2.14 -28.07 15.57
N HIS A 66 1.39 -29.17 15.64
CA HIS A 66 0.15 -29.25 16.40
C HIS A 66 0.34 -30.10 17.65
N TYR A 67 -0.06 -29.58 18.79
CA TYR A 67 0.03 -30.22 20.09
C TYR A 67 -1.35 -30.33 20.74
N LYS A 68 -1.58 -31.39 21.49
CA LYS A 68 -2.78 -31.54 22.34
C LYS A 68 -2.64 -30.56 23.49
N LEU A 69 -3.62 -29.67 23.65
CA LEU A 69 -3.56 -28.60 24.66
C LEU A 69 -3.51 -29.17 26.08
N SER A 70 -4.18 -30.31 26.32
CA SER A 70 -4.30 -30.86 27.66
C SER A 70 -3.11 -31.64 28.18
N THR A 71 -2.36 -32.28 27.27
CA THR A 71 -1.19 -33.10 27.64
C THR A 71 0.13 -32.53 27.14
N GLY A 72 0.10 -31.60 26.18
CA GLY A 72 1.29 -31.15 25.44
C GLY A 72 1.85 -32.21 24.49
N ALA A 73 1.14 -33.31 24.26
CA ALA A 73 1.58 -34.35 23.33
C ALA A 73 1.51 -33.85 21.88
N LEU A 74 2.52 -34.17 21.08
CA LEU A 74 2.50 -33.92 19.64
C LEU A 74 1.34 -34.67 18.99
N LEU A 75 0.48 -33.94 18.28
CA LEU A 75 -0.63 -34.50 17.49
C LEU A 75 -0.22 -34.72 16.04
N TYR A 76 0.36 -33.68 15.44
CA TYR A 76 0.68 -33.68 14.03
C TYR A 76 1.79 -32.68 13.74
N GLU A 77 2.70 -33.07 12.84
CA GLU A 77 3.78 -32.22 12.36
C GLU A 77 3.60 -32.14 10.85
N GLU A 78 3.35 -30.95 10.31
CA GLU A 78 3.16 -30.80 8.87
C GLU A 78 4.42 -31.27 8.11
N PRO A 79 4.25 -31.98 6.99
CA PRO A 79 5.38 -32.47 6.20
C PRO A 79 6.14 -31.31 5.54
N ALA A 80 7.30 -31.62 4.97
CA ALA A 80 7.99 -30.65 4.13
C ALA A 80 7.14 -30.32 2.90
N ASN A 81 7.07 -29.03 2.56
CA ASN A 81 6.30 -28.54 1.43
C ASN A 81 6.77 -29.16 0.12
N SER A 82 5.83 -29.41 -0.78
CA SER A 82 6.17 -29.82 -2.14
C SER A 82 6.91 -28.69 -2.88
N ALA A 83 7.54 -28.99 -4.03
CA ALA A 83 8.19 -27.96 -4.85
C ALA A 83 7.20 -26.86 -5.30
N VAL A 84 5.97 -27.24 -5.65
CA VAL A 84 4.92 -26.30 -6.09
C VAL A 84 4.50 -25.40 -4.93
N GLU A 85 4.30 -25.98 -3.76
CA GLU A 85 3.92 -25.26 -2.54
C GLU A 85 5.02 -24.31 -2.08
N SER A 86 6.29 -24.73 -2.16
CA SER A 86 7.44 -23.87 -1.85
C SER A 86 7.51 -22.66 -2.78
N ILE A 87 7.21 -22.83 -4.08
CA ILE A 87 7.12 -21.71 -5.03
C ILE A 87 5.95 -20.79 -4.68
N ALA A 88 4.79 -21.36 -4.35
CA ALA A 88 3.61 -20.60 -3.96
C ALA A 88 3.86 -19.78 -2.68
N GLU A 89 4.48 -20.36 -1.66
CA GLU A 89 4.89 -19.67 -0.43
C GLU A 89 5.94 -18.59 -0.68
N PHE A 90 6.89 -18.83 -1.59
CA PHE A 90 7.87 -17.83 -1.98
C PHE A 90 7.21 -16.64 -2.69
N LEU A 91 6.32 -16.90 -3.65
CA LEU A 91 5.55 -15.84 -4.34
C LEU A 91 4.64 -15.09 -3.36
N THR A 92 4.01 -15.81 -2.44
CA THR A 92 3.15 -15.23 -1.40
C THR A 92 3.95 -14.36 -0.45
N GLY A 93 5.11 -14.84 0.03
CA GLY A 93 5.96 -14.06 0.91
C GLY A 93 6.59 -12.85 0.23
N LEU A 94 6.87 -12.93 -1.09
CA LEU A 94 7.25 -11.77 -1.90
C LEU A 94 6.09 -10.77 -2.05
N HIS A 95 4.85 -11.25 -2.24
CA HIS A 95 3.66 -10.41 -2.34
C HIS A 95 3.31 -9.70 -1.03
N LEU A 96 3.43 -10.41 0.11
CA LEU A 96 3.17 -9.87 1.44
C LEU A 96 4.35 -9.04 1.99
N GLN A 97 5.53 -9.16 1.38
CA GLN A 97 6.76 -8.46 1.77
C GLN A 97 7.16 -8.68 3.25
N HIS A 98 6.92 -9.88 3.77
CA HIS A 98 7.03 -10.19 5.21
C HIS A 98 8.48 -10.41 5.71
N PHE A 99 9.49 -10.26 4.86
CA PHE A 99 10.90 -10.48 5.20
C PHE A 99 11.56 -9.25 5.85
N GLU A 100 12.44 -9.45 6.84
CA GLU A 100 13.22 -8.44 7.57
C GLU A 100 14.55 -8.09 6.88
N HIS A 101 14.56 -7.98 5.55
CA HIS A 101 15.77 -7.67 4.80
C HIS A 101 15.72 -6.25 4.21
N TRP A 102 16.46 -5.32 4.81
CA TRP A 102 16.42 -3.89 4.47
C TRP A 102 16.71 -3.59 2.99
N MET A 103 17.80 -4.16 2.44
CA MET A 103 18.16 -3.95 1.03
C MET A 103 17.09 -4.48 0.07
N LEU A 104 16.51 -5.65 0.35
CA LEU A 104 15.48 -6.26 -0.49
C LEU A 104 14.19 -5.45 -0.45
N ARG A 105 13.83 -4.87 0.70
CA ARG A 105 12.69 -3.95 0.83
C ARG A 105 12.90 -2.70 -0.04
N TRP A 106 14.09 -2.11 -0.06
CA TRP A 106 14.39 -0.98 -0.94
C TRP A 106 14.40 -1.33 -2.42
N LEU A 107 14.93 -2.51 -2.80
CA LEU A 107 14.82 -2.98 -4.18
C LEU A 107 13.36 -3.16 -4.61
N TYR A 108 12.50 -3.64 -3.70
CA TYR A 108 11.06 -3.75 -3.96
C TYR A 108 10.38 -2.39 -4.10
N VAL A 109 10.73 -1.41 -3.26
CA VAL A 109 10.26 -0.02 -3.37
C VAL A 109 10.67 0.59 -4.71
N ILE A 110 11.95 0.48 -5.09
CA ILE A 110 12.47 1.02 -6.35
C ILE A 110 11.82 0.31 -7.54
N GLY A 111 11.72 -1.03 -7.50
CA GLY A 111 11.06 -1.82 -8.52
C GLY A 111 9.59 -1.46 -8.69
N GLY A 112 8.88 -1.25 -7.57
CA GLY A 112 7.51 -0.76 -7.55
C GLY A 112 7.37 0.62 -8.19
N LEU A 113 8.24 1.58 -7.83
CA LEU A 113 8.26 2.92 -8.42
C LEU A 113 8.56 2.89 -9.93
N MET A 114 9.50 2.05 -10.36
CA MET A 114 9.78 1.84 -11.79
C MET A 114 8.57 1.21 -12.51
N GLY A 115 7.89 0.27 -11.87
CA GLY A 115 6.64 -0.32 -12.36
C GLY A 115 5.54 0.73 -12.53
N CYS A 116 5.34 1.59 -11.53
CA CYS A 116 4.41 2.73 -11.60
C CYS A 116 4.76 3.68 -12.74
N ALA A 117 6.05 4.02 -12.91
CA ALA A 117 6.51 4.88 -14.01
C ALA A 117 6.27 4.24 -15.39
N CYS A 118 6.51 2.94 -15.53
CA CYS A 118 6.26 2.18 -16.75
C CYS A 118 4.76 2.16 -17.09
N ILE A 119 3.90 1.87 -16.11
CA ILE A 119 2.44 1.88 -16.28
C ILE A 119 1.95 3.28 -16.65
N ALA A 120 2.38 4.31 -15.92
CA ALA A 120 1.97 5.70 -16.16
C ALA A 120 2.35 6.19 -17.57
N THR A 121 3.60 5.94 -17.99
CA THR A 121 4.06 6.32 -19.34
C THR A 121 3.33 5.54 -20.44
N GLY A 122 3.12 4.23 -20.24
CA GLY A 122 2.32 3.39 -21.15
C GLY A 122 0.89 3.92 -21.31
N PHE A 123 0.23 4.27 -20.21
CA PHE A 123 -1.10 4.90 -20.24
C PHE A 123 -1.09 6.24 -20.99
N ILE A 124 -0.14 7.12 -20.71
CA ILE A 124 -0.04 8.43 -21.38
C ILE A 124 0.11 8.26 -22.90
N PHE A 125 1.01 7.38 -23.37
CA PHE A 125 1.19 7.14 -24.81
C PHE A 125 -0.05 6.51 -25.45
N PHE A 126 -0.67 5.55 -24.79
CA PHE A 126 -1.91 4.93 -25.26
C PHE A 126 -3.02 5.96 -25.44
N ILE A 127 -3.16 6.85 -24.48
CA ILE A 127 -4.18 7.90 -24.46
C ILE A 127 -3.89 8.94 -25.53
N GLN A 128 -2.65 9.40 -25.69
CA GLN A 128 -2.28 10.32 -26.76
C GLN A 128 -2.58 9.75 -28.14
N LYS A 129 -2.30 8.46 -28.36
CA LYS A 129 -2.61 7.77 -29.63
C LYS A 129 -4.13 7.69 -29.87
N ARG A 130 -4.91 7.36 -28.84
CA ARG A 130 -6.38 7.27 -28.95
C ARG A 130 -7.06 8.62 -29.05
N ALA A 131 -6.63 9.63 -28.29
CA ALA A 131 -7.16 10.98 -28.35
C ALA A 131 -7.04 11.55 -29.77
N LYS A 132 -5.88 11.38 -30.43
CA LYS A 132 -5.71 11.77 -31.85
C LYS A 132 -6.69 11.07 -32.78
N LYS A 133 -6.97 9.78 -32.55
CA LYS A 133 -7.92 9.00 -33.37
C LYS A 133 -9.38 9.38 -33.10
N HIS A 134 -9.75 9.68 -31.86
CA HIS A 134 -11.12 10.08 -31.48
C HIS A 134 -11.44 11.55 -31.78
N ALA A 135 -10.44 12.43 -31.75
CA ALA A 135 -10.59 13.83 -32.19
C ALA A 135 -11.01 13.93 -33.67
N GLN A 136 -10.63 12.96 -34.50
CA GLN A 136 -11.07 12.88 -35.90
C GLN A 136 -12.53 12.43 -36.06
N VAL A 137 -13.16 11.88 -35.00
CA VAL A 137 -14.51 11.27 -35.06
C VAL A 137 -15.52 12.02 -34.14
N ASN A 138 -15.10 13.12 -33.50
CA ASN A 138 -15.94 14.01 -32.68
C ASN A 138 -16.80 13.28 -31.62
N THR A 139 -16.22 12.31 -30.90
CA THR A 139 -16.91 11.57 -29.83
C THR A 139 -16.43 11.95 -28.43
N SER A 140 -17.36 11.97 -27.47
CA SER A 140 -17.10 12.23 -26.04
C SER A 140 -16.15 11.23 -25.36
N GLY A 141 -15.84 10.12 -26.02
CA GLY A 141 -14.93 9.09 -25.53
C GLY A 141 -13.49 9.60 -25.30
N ALA A 142 -13.05 10.62 -26.04
CA ALA A 142 -11.71 11.21 -25.84
C ALA A 142 -11.56 11.82 -24.43
N ALA A 143 -12.58 12.52 -23.94
CA ALA A 143 -12.57 13.17 -22.63
C ALA A 143 -12.57 12.14 -21.48
N ILE A 144 -13.30 11.02 -21.63
CA ILE A 144 -13.32 9.96 -20.62
C ILE A 144 -11.97 9.26 -20.53
N VAL A 145 -11.37 8.95 -21.68
CA VAL A 145 -10.07 8.27 -21.75
C VAL A 145 -8.96 9.13 -21.14
N ASP A 146 -8.96 10.43 -21.43
CA ASP A 146 -8.03 11.37 -20.81
C ASP A 146 -8.27 11.53 -19.29
N ALA A 147 -9.52 11.61 -18.85
CA ALA A 147 -9.86 11.67 -17.43
C ALA A 147 -9.43 10.40 -16.66
N LEU A 148 -9.50 9.22 -17.29
CA LEU A 148 -8.99 7.98 -16.70
C LEU A 148 -7.48 8.03 -16.45
N ALA A 149 -6.69 8.69 -17.31
CA ALA A 149 -5.26 8.90 -17.09
C ALA A 149 -5.01 9.67 -15.79
N VAL A 150 -5.71 10.79 -15.65
CA VAL A 150 -5.61 11.71 -14.52
C VAL A 150 -5.98 10.98 -13.23
N VAL A 151 -7.03 10.18 -13.26
CA VAL A 151 -7.53 9.49 -12.06
C VAL A 151 -6.63 8.35 -11.63
N MET A 152 -6.05 7.61 -12.59
CA MET A 152 -5.19 6.47 -12.29
C MET A 152 -3.79 6.89 -11.84
N VAL A 153 -3.31 8.06 -12.25
CA VAL A 153 -1.96 8.54 -11.90
C VAL A 153 -2.02 9.55 -10.74
N PRO A 154 -2.26 10.87 -10.93
CA PRO A 154 -2.32 11.79 -9.80
C PRO A 154 -3.55 11.57 -8.89
N GLY A 155 -4.68 11.11 -9.41
CA GLY A 155 -5.88 10.84 -8.62
C GLY A 155 -5.71 9.73 -7.59
N MET A 156 -4.95 8.69 -7.93
CA MET A 156 -4.62 7.61 -7.01
C MET A 156 -3.75 8.11 -5.84
N VAL A 157 -2.74 8.93 -6.15
CA VAL A 157 -1.88 9.55 -5.12
C VAL A 157 -2.69 10.49 -4.23
N LEU A 158 -3.58 11.31 -4.83
CA LEU A 158 -4.48 12.21 -4.11
C LEU A 158 -5.38 11.46 -3.13
N ALA A 159 -6.00 10.36 -3.55
CA ALA A 159 -6.85 9.53 -2.70
C ALA A 159 -6.07 8.92 -1.53
N SER A 160 -4.86 8.42 -1.78
CA SER A 160 -3.98 7.86 -0.75
C SER A 160 -3.61 8.89 0.31
N VAL A 161 -3.16 10.09 -0.08
CA VAL A 161 -2.77 11.13 0.89
C VAL A 161 -3.98 11.71 1.64
N ALA A 162 -5.16 11.76 1.00
CA ALA A 162 -6.41 12.16 1.67
C ALA A 162 -6.81 11.13 2.75
N MET A 163 -6.67 9.84 2.46
CA MET A 163 -6.91 8.78 3.44
C MET A 163 -5.93 8.88 4.63
N LEU A 164 -4.65 9.16 4.38
CA LEU A 164 -3.65 9.33 5.45
C LEU A 164 -3.96 10.55 6.33
N LEU A 165 -4.33 11.69 5.72
CA LEU A 165 -4.77 12.86 6.46
C LEU A 165 -6.02 12.54 7.31
N ALA A 166 -7.00 11.84 6.74
CA ALA A 166 -8.20 11.44 7.47
C ALA A 166 -7.90 10.47 8.62
N ASN A 167 -7.05 9.45 8.41
CA ASN A 167 -6.61 8.55 9.46
C ASN A 167 -6.03 9.31 10.66
N ARG A 168 -5.38 10.46 10.40
CA ARG A 168 -4.82 11.31 11.43
C ARG A 168 -5.83 12.23 12.12
N LEU A 169 -6.79 12.77 11.37
CA LEU A 169 -7.81 13.68 11.91
C LEU A 169 -8.98 12.96 12.59
N LEU A 170 -9.26 11.71 12.20
CA LEU A 170 -10.28 10.88 12.82
C LEU A 170 -9.86 10.46 14.23
N ALA A 171 -10.79 10.55 15.17
CA ALA A 171 -10.57 10.14 16.55
C ALA A 171 -10.15 8.67 16.66
N ALA A 172 -9.24 8.37 17.58
CA ALA A 172 -8.68 7.03 17.74
C ALA A 172 -9.72 6.00 18.22
N ASP A 173 -10.72 6.45 18.97
CA ASP A 173 -11.82 5.67 19.53
C ASP A 173 -13.06 5.61 18.63
N LEU A 174 -13.00 6.16 17.42
CA LEU A 174 -14.12 6.15 16.48
C LEU A 174 -14.49 4.71 16.08
N PRO A 175 -15.72 4.25 16.35
CA PRO A 175 -16.19 2.96 15.86
C PRO A 175 -16.13 2.90 14.34
N PHE A 176 -15.69 1.77 13.78
CA PHE A 176 -15.57 1.58 12.32
C PHE A 176 -14.65 2.60 11.62
N LYS A 177 -13.65 3.15 12.31
CA LYS A 177 -12.66 4.09 11.73
C LYS A 177 -12.09 3.60 10.38
N GLY A 178 -11.78 2.31 10.27
CA GLY A 178 -11.26 1.72 9.04
C GLY A 178 -12.23 1.81 7.86
N ASP A 179 -13.54 1.84 8.07
CA ASP A 179 -14.51 2.03 6.99
C ASP A 179 -14.59 3.49 6.56
N PHE A 180 -14.48 4.43 7.51
CA PHE A 180 -14.36 5.85 7.17
C PHE A 180 -13.11 6.15 6.33
N GLU A 181 -11.97 5.53 6.65
CA GLU A 181 -10.74 5.65 5.86
C GLU A 181 -10.95 5.17 4.41
N LYS A 182 -11.61 4.02 4.22
CA LYS A 182 -11.99 3.51 2.89
C LYS A 182 -12.93 4.47 2.16
N TYR A 183 -13.92 5.04 2.85
CA TYR A 183 -14.86 5.99 2.25
C TYR A 183 -14.18 7.29 1.84
N VAL A 184 -13.24 7.80 2.64
CA VAL A 184 -12.42 8.97 2.27
C VAL A 184 -11.60 8.66 1.03
N PHE A 185 -10.94 7.51 0.98
CA PHE A 185 -10.18 7.08 -0.19
C PHE A 185 -11.08 7.00 -1.44
N CYS A 186 -12.16 6.22 -1.38
CA CYS A 186 -13.09 6.04 -2.49
C CYS A 186 -13.75 7.35 -2.92
N GLY A 187 -14.12 8.19 -1.96
CA GLY A 187 -14.73 9.50 -2.20
C GLY A 187 -13.76 10.48 -2.85
N ALA A 188 -12.52 10.57 -2.37
CA ALA A 188 -11.47 11.39 -2.98
C ALA A 188 -11.12 10.91 -4.39
N TRP A 189 -11.08 9.60 -4.62
CA TRP A 189 -10.83 9.01 -5.93
C TRP A 189 -11.98 9.27 -6.92
N LEU A 190 -13.23 9.12 -6.48
CA LEU A 190 -14.41 9.46 -7.29
C LEU A 190 -14.48 10.96 -7.60
N HIS A 191 -14.16 11.81 -6.61
CA HIS A 191 -14.10 13.26 -6.80
C HIS A 191 -13.00 13.65 -7.79
N SER A 192 -11.83 13.01 -7.71
CA SER A 192 -10.76 13.14 -8.72
C SER A 192 -11.28 12.78 -10.12
N PHE A 193 -12.10 11.73 -10.25
CA PHE A 193 -12.67 11.33 -11.54
C PHE A 193 -13.68 12.31 -12.10
N VAL A 194 -14.64 12.75 -11.28
CA VAL A 194 -15.61 13.77 -11.68
C VAL A 194 -14.89 15.06 -12.07
N HIS A 195 -13.90 15.49 -11.29
CA HIS A 195 -13.06 16.64 -11.59
C HIS A 195 -12.34 16.50 -12.93
N ALA A 196 -11.68 15.35 -13.17
CA ALA A 196 -10.94 15.11 -14.40
C ALA A 196 -11.85 15.13 -15.64
N VAL A 197 -13.01 14.46 -15.59
CA VAL A 197 -14.00 14.46 -16.68
C VAL A 197 -14.53 15.87 -16.94
N TRP A 198 -14.82 16.63 -15.87
CA TRP A 198 -15.32 17.99 -16.01
C TRP A 198 -14.29 18.91 -16.68
N ARG A 199 -13.02 18.83 -16.27
CA ARG A 199 -11.93 19.60 -16.88
C ARG A 199 -11.61 19.17 -18.30
N SER A 200 -11.69 17.87 -18.64
CA SER A 200 -11.55 17.39 -20.01
C SER A 200 -12.66 17.91 -20.93
N LYS A 201 -13.89 18.07 -20.43
CA LYS A 201 -15.02 18.57 -21.23
C LYS A 201 -14.94 20.07 -21.49
N ILE A 202 -14.50 20.84 -20.49
CA ILE A 202 -14.32 22.30 -20.63
C ILE A 202 -13.16 22.60 -21.58
N ASN A 203 -12.08 21.82 -21.52
CA ASN A 203 -10.91 22.01 -22.36
C ASN A 203 -11.04 21.17 -23.65
N SER A 204 -11.81 21.65 -24.62
CA SER A 204 -12.10 20.93 -25.87
C SER A 204 -10.94 20.91 -26.89
N THR A 205 -9.81 21.52 -26.55
CA THR A 205 -8.57 21.50 -27.34
C THR A 205 -7.78 20.22 -27.05
N LEU A 206 -6.99 19.75 -28.03
CA LEU A 206 -6.03 18.62 -27.92
C LEU A 206 -4.86 18.88 -26.94
N GLU A 207 -5.08 19.73 -25.94
CA GLU A 207 -4.12 20.11 -24.91
C GLU A 207 -4.13 19.13 -23.74
N LEU A 208 -3.06 19.17 -22.94
CA LEU A 208 -2.97 18.37 -21.74
C LEU A 208 -4.03 18.85 -20.74
N ASN A 209 -4.81 17.92 -20.20
CA ASN A 209 -5.88 18.27 -19.28
C ASN A 209 -5.35 19.01 -18.03
N PRO A 210 -5.89 20.20 -17.71
CA PRO A 210 -5.44 20.98 -16.55
C PRO A 210 -5.63 20.24 -15.22
N ALA A 211 -6.50 19.22 -15.17
CA ALA A 211 -6.68 18.39 -13.99
C ALA A 211 -5.41 17.66 -13.55
N TRP A 212 -4.46 17.38 -14.45
CA TRP A 212 -3.15 16.84 -14.07
C TRP A 212 -2.45 17.76 -13.07
N ARG A 213 -2.34 19.05 -13.41
CA ARG A 213 -1.68 20.04 -12.56
C ARG A 213 -2.43 20.23 -11.26
N GLU A 214 -3.75 20.39 -11.35
CA GLU A 214 -4.61 20.68 -10.21
C GLU A 214 -4.61 19.54 -9.20
N GLN A 215 -4.64 18.28 -9.66
CA GLN A 215 -4.57 17.12 -8.77
C GLN A 215 -3.17 16.89 -8.21
N CYS A 216 -2.10 17.11 -8.98
CA CYS A 216 -0.74 17.07 -8.43
C CYS A 216 -0.54 18.12 -7.32
N PHE A 217 -1.06 19.34 -7.52
CA PHE A 217 -1.01 20.39 -6.51
C PHE A 217 -1.86 20.04 -5.28
N ALA A 218 -3.08 19.53 -5.47
CA ALA A 218 -3.95 19.11 -4.39
C ALA A 218 -3.32 17.96 -3.57
N ALA A 219 -2.72 16.97 -4.25
CA ALA A 219 -2.02 15.88 -3.59
C ALA A 219 -0.82 16.40 -2.79
N ALA A 220 -0.06 17.35 -3.36
CA ALA A 220 1.07 17.95 -2.66
C ALA A 220 0.65 18.73 -1.41
N PHE A 221 -0.43 19.50 -1.52
CA PHE A 221 -1.00 20.25 -0.41
C PHE A 221 -1.52 19.31 0.70
N ILE A 222 -2.31 18.30 0.35
CA ILE A 222 -2.86 17.35 1.32
C ILE A 222 -1.76 16.53 1.99
N ALA A 223 -0.72 16.12 1.24
CA ALA A 223 0.43 15.43 1.81
C ALA A 223 1.15 16.28 2.87
N LEU A 224 1.34 17.58 2.59
CA LEU A 224 1.91 18.50 3.56
C LEU A 224 0.99 18.69 4.77
N MET A 225 -0.32 18.81 4.56
CA MET A 225 -1.31 18.89 5.63
C MET A 225 -1.31 17.65 6.52
N ALA A 226 -1.04 16.46 5.98
CA ALA A 226 -0.94 15.22 6.76
C ALA A 226 0.26 15.26 7.73
N VAL A 227 1.42 15.75 7.28
CA VAL A 227 2.61 15.95 8.14
C VAL A 227 2.34 16.98 9.23
N LEU A 228 1.71 18.11 8.86
CA LEU A 228 1.33 19.14 9.82
C LEU A 228 0.28 18.63 10.83
N ALA A 229 -0.69 17.85 10.37
CA ALA A 229 -1.68 17.23 11.24
C ALA A 229 -1.00 16.30 12.24
N ASN A 230 -0.04 15.46 11.80
CA ASN A 230 0.74 14.59 12.68
C ASN A 230 1.41 15.41 13.80
N TRP A 231 2.15 16.45 13.41
CA TRP A 231 2.84 17.34 14.34
C TRP A 231 1.88 17.97 15.36
N VAL A 232 0.76 18.54 14.92
CA VAL A 232 -0.19 19.23 15.81
C VAL A 232 -0.88 18.27 16.78
N THR A 233 -1.09 17.01 16.40
CA THR A 233 -1.93 16.08 17.18
C THR A 233 -1.16 15.11 18.07
N THR A 234 0.11 14.77 17.78
CA THR A 234 0.97 14.00 18.71
C THR A 234 2.13 14.81 19.27
N GLY A 235 2.48 15.94 18.65
CA GLY A 235 3.77 16.59 18.88
C GLY A 235 4.89 16.03 18.01
N ASP A 236 4.72 14.84 17.43
CA ASP A 236 5.74 14.19 16.60
C ASP A 236 5.91 14.92 15.26
N HIS A 237 7.05 15.56 15.07
CA HIS A 237 7.48 16.09 13.79
C HIS A 237 8.77 15.41 13.32
N LEU A 238 9.03 15.48 12.01
CA LEU A 238 10.13 14.76 11.35
C LEU A 238 11.51 14.93 12.02
N ILE A 239 11.82 16.13 12.53
CA ILE A 239 13.09 16.39 13.22
C ILE A 239 13.13 15.68 14.58
N GLN A 240 12.04 15.72 15.34
CA GLN A 240 11.95 15.05 16.64
C GLN A 240 12.06 13.54 16.48
N THR A 241 11.29 12.96 15.55
CA THR A 241 11.24 11.52 15.32
C THR A 241 12.50 10.95 14.66
N LEU A 242 13.35 11.80 14.07
CA LEU A 242 14.61 11.36 13.45
C LEU A 242 15.83 11.55 14.38
N PHE A 243 15.87 12.62 15.18
CA PHE A 243 17.08 13.03 15.90
C PHE A 243 16.95 13.12 17.42
N VAL A 244 15.75 13.39 17.95
CA VAL A 244 15.58 13.65 19.39
C VAL A 244 15.09 12.39 20.09
N GLU A 245 13.97 11.84 19.63
CA GLU A 245 13.37 10.60 20.12
C GLU A 245 13.13 9.69 18.91
N PRO A 246 14.11 8.85 18.54
CA PRO A 246 14.06 8.10 17.29
C PRO A 246 12.82 7.20 17.20
N TYR A 247 11.90 7.58 16.32
CA TYR A 247 10.74 6.79 15.95
C TYR A 247 10.67 6.64 14.43
N TYR A 248 11.53 5.77 13.90
CA TYR A 248 11.79 5.63 12.46
C TYR A 248 10.55 5.29 11.61
N ALA A 249 9.54 4.64 12.19
CA ALA A 249 8.30 4.34 11.49
C ALA A 249 7.53 5.62 11.12
N VAL A 250 7.36 6.53 12.09
CA VAL A 250 6.69 7.83 11.87
C VAL A 250 7.56 8.73 11.00
N ALA A 251 8.86 8.80 11.27
CA ALA A 251 9.80 9.57 10.46
C ALA A 251 9.79 9.14 8.98
N GLY A 252 9.69 7.84 8.71
CA GLY A 252 9.61 7.31 7.34
C GLY A 252 8.34 7.73 6.60
N VAL A 253 7.19 7.71 7.28
CA VAL A 253 5.91 8.16 6.71
C VAL A 253 5.94 9.67 6.44
N ASP A 254 6.38 10.47 7.41
CA ASP A 254 6.49 11.92 7.25
C ASP A 254 7.48 12.29 6.14
N ALA A 255 8.63 11.63 6.04
CA ALA A 255 9.59 11.84 4.97
C ALA A 255 8.98 11.53 3.59
N MET A 256 8.21 10.45 3.46
CA MET A 256 7.57 10.08 2.20
C MET A 256 6.43 11.03 1.82
N LEU A 257 5.68 11.55 2.79
CA LEU A 257 4.68 12.59 2.57
C LEU A 257 5.31 13.91 2.13
N VAL A 258 6.42 14.33 2.77
CA VAL A 258 7.19 15.51 2.34
C VAL A 258 7.73 15.32 0.92
N LEU A 259 8.30 14.15 0.61
CA LEU A 259 8.78 13.83 -0.74
C LEU A 259 7.63 13.90 -1.76
N THR A 260 6.47 13.32 -1.44
CA THR A 260 5.26 13.38 -2.27
C THR A 260 4.81 14.82 -2.49
N SER A 261 4.87 15.66 -1.45
CA SER A 261 4.55 17.09 -1.53
C SER A 261 5.48 17.84 -2.48
N VAL A 262 6.79 17.67 -2.30
CA VAL A 262 7.81 18.31 -3.14
C VAL A 262 7.66 17.86 -4.60
N VAL A 263 7.60 16.55 -4.85
CA VAL A 263 7.47 16.01 -6.21
C VAL A 263 6.16 16.45 -6.86
N GLY A 264 5.03 16.36 -6.16
CA GLY A 264 3.73 16.79 -6.68
C GLY A 264 3.70 18.27 -7.04
N PHE A 265 4.30 19.12 -6.20
CA PHE A 265 4.42 20.55 -6.47
C PHE A 265 5.32 20.85 -7.68
N LEU A 266 6.50 20.22 -7.76
CA LEU A 266 7.41 20.39 -8.90
C LEU A 266 6.78 19.94 -10.22
N VAL A 267 6.06 18.82 -10.21
CA VAL A 267 5.31 18.33 -11.38
C VAL A 267 4.23 19.35 -11.76
N ALA A 268 3.45 19.87 -10.81
CA ALA A 268 2.44 20.88 -11.07
C ALA A 268 3.04 22.16 -11.67
N GLN A 269 4.20 22.63 -11.18
CA GLN A 269 4.92 23.76 -11.77
C GLN A 269 5.40 23.47 -13.19
N ARG A 270 5.96 22.28 -13.43
CA ARG A 270 6.44 21.91 -14.77
C ARG A 270 5.30 21.86 -15.77
N LEU A 271 4.15 21.31 -15.38
CA LEU A 271 2.94 21.28 -16.20
C LEU A 271 2.41 22.68 -16.52
N ARG A 272 2.53 23.65 -15.60
CA ARG A 272 2.20 25.06 -15.86
C ARG A 272 3.11 25.70 -16.92
N VAL A 273 4.42 25.48 -16.81
CA VAL A 273 5.41 26.05 -17.75
C VAL A 273 5.18 25.49 -19.16
N VAL A 274 5.05 24.16 -19.27
CA VAL A 274 4.79 23.48 -20.56
C VAL A 274 3.50 23.99 -21.22
N GLY A 275 2.43 24.17 -20.44
CA GLY A 275 1.18 24.76 -20.96
C GLY A 275 1.37 26.19 -21.48
N THR A 276 2.17 27.01 -20.78
CA THR A 276 2.42 28.42 -21.15
C THR A 276 3.29 28.54 -22.40
N GLU A 277 4.35 27.72 -22.53
CA GLU A 277 5.22 27.70 -23.71
C GLU A 277 4.46 27.28 -24.96
N LYS A 278 3.58 26.28 -24.84
CA LYS A 278 2.78 25.79 -25.96
C LYS A 278 1.78 26.85 -26.45
N GLN A 279 1.11 27.56 -25.55
CA GLN A 279 0.21 28.67 -25.91
C GLN A 279 0.94 29.80 -26.65
N LYS A 280 2.16 30.15 -26.22
CA LYS A 280 2.98 31.17 -26.92
C LYS A 280 3.38 30.73 -28.33
N LEU A 281 3.73 29.47 -28.53
CA LEU A 281 4.07 28.94 -29.85
C LEU A 281 2.87 28.94 -30.80
N GLU A 282 1.68 28.56 -30.30
CA GLU A 282 0.45 28.59 -31.09
C GLU A 282 0.05 30.02 -31.47
N GLN A 283 0.07 30.96 -30.52
CA GLN A 283 -0.20 32.38 -30.78
C GLN A 283 0.81 33.01 -31.74
N GLY A 284 2.11 32.68 -31.60
CA GLY A 284 3.14 33.14 -32.52
C GLY A 284 2.92 32.65 -33.95
N ARG A 285 2.41 31.42 -34.13
CA ARG A 285 2.12 30.85 -35.46
C ARG A 285 0.96 31.54 -36.17
N PHE A 286 -0.05 32.02 -35.44
CA PHE A 286 -1.17 32.80 -35.98
C PHE A 286 -0.82 34.24 -36.36
N VAL A 287 0.34 34.76 -35.95
CA VAL A 287 0.78 36.14 -36.27
C VAL A 287 1.58 36.19 -37.59
N TYR A 288 2.03 35.05 -38.11
CA TYR A 288 2.83 34.95 -39.34
C TYR A 288 2.09 34.28 -40.52
N GLU A 289 0.80 33.94 -40.36
CA GLU A 289 -0.12 33.54 -41.44
C GLU A 289 -1.10 34.67 -41.76
#